data_AF-M5F8W1-F1
#
_entry.id   AF-M5F8W1-F1
#
_cell.length_a   1.000
_cell.length_b   1.000
_cell.length_c   1.000
_cell.angle_alpha   90.00
_cell.angle_beta   90.00
_cell.angle_gamma   90.00
#
_symmetry.space_group_name_H-M   'P 1'
#
loop_
_entity.id
_entity.type
_entity.pdbx_description
1 polymer ?
#
loop_
_entity_poly.entity_id
_entity_poly.type
_entity_poly.pdbx_seq_one_letter_code
_entity_poly.pdbx_strand_id
1 'polypeptide(L)'
;MNQHITVPLVFQAPPPEQMAADHLQRRVTQFLVDAFPEDPVVRPKVRVYRFLEEAMELAQAMGVTRWQAFKLLWYVFGRPVGDVKQELGGTVFTLVGVANSLGTNIIREGHASVDEAYGRIDKIRAKSKTKPRAW
;
A
#
# COMPACT_ATOMS: atom_id res chain seq x y z
N MET A 1 -44.38 -24.06 12.52
CA MET A 1 -43.56 -24.18 13.74
C MET A 1 -42.10 -24.13 13.29
N ASN A 2 -41.51 -22.93 13.25
CA ASN A 2 -40.17 -22.71 12.72
C ASN A 2 -39.14 -23.10 13.78
N GLN A 3 -38.30 -24.08 13.46
CA GLN A 3 -37.15 -24.41 14.30
C GLN A 3 -36.03 -23.41 14.02
N HIS A 4 -35.67 -22.64 15.05
CA HIS A 4 -34.53 -21.75 15.07
C HIS A 4 -33.23 -22.57 14.96
N ILE A 5 -32.52 -22.44 13.84
CA ILE A 5 -31.14 -22.91 13.73
C ILE A 5 -30.24 -21.78 14.24
N THR A 6 -29.81 -21.88 15.49
CA THR A 6 -28.73 -21.05 16.03
C THR A 6 -27.41 -21.64 15.59
N VAL A 7 -26.76 -21.03 14.60
CA VAL A 7 -25.36 -21.32 14.26
C VAL A 7 -24.48 -20.51 15.22
N PRO A 8 -23.62 -21.13 16.03
CA PRO A 8 -22.73 -20.37 16.89
C PRO A 8 -21.66 -19.70 16.03
N LEU A 9 -21.51 -18.37 16.16
CA LEU A 9 -20.34 -17.63 15.67
C LEU A 9 -19.13 -18.09 16.50
N VAL A 10 -18.48 -19.16 16.07
CA VAL A 10 -17.11 -19.44 16.46
C VAL A 10 -16.26 -18.45 15.66
N PHE A 11 -15.64 -17.49 16.35
CA PHE A 11 -14.57 -16.68 15.75
C PHE A 11 -13.42 -17.63 15.44
N GLN A 12 -13.39 -18.18 14.23
CA GLN A 12 -12.24 -18.91 13.73
C GLN A 12 -11.14 -17.88 13.47
N ALA A 13 -9.99 -18.08 14.10
CA ALA A 13 -8.80 -17.32 13.76
C ALA A 13 -8.57 -17.45 12.24
N PRO A 14 -8.32 -16.33 11.53
CA PRO A 14 -8.18 -16.38 10.09
C PRO A 14 -7.01 -17.29 9.69
N PRO A 15 -7.09 -18.00 8.55
CA PRO A 15 -6.02 -18.87 8.06
C PRO A 15 -4.65 -18.17 8.00
N PRO A 16 -3.53 -18.92 8.07
CA PRO A 16 -2.17 -18.36 8.16
C PRO A 16 -1.81 -17.33 7.07
N GLU A 17 -2.39 -17.47 5.88
CA GLU A 17 -2.23 -16.53 4.77
C GLU A 17 -2.92 -15.18 5.02
N GLN A 18 -4.09 -15.17 5.68
CA GLN A 18 -4.73 -13.95 6.17
C GLN A 18 -3.97 -13.36 7.37
N MET A 19 -3.38 -14.20 8.23
CA MET A 19 -2.50 -13.73 9.29
C MET A 19 -1.26 -13.02 8.72
N ALA A 20 -0.75 -13.44 7.56
CA ALA A 20 0.42 -12.84 6.91
C ALA A 20 0.15 -11.43 6.32
N ALA A 21 -1.01 -11.22 5.70
CA ALA A 21 -1.39 -9.91 5.16
C ALA A 21 -1.69 -8.88 6.27
N ASP A 22 -2.43 -9.29 7.30
CA ASP A 22 -2.65 -8.51 8.52
C ASP A 22 -1.32 -8.18 9.21
N HIS A 23 -0.38 -9.13 9.19
CA HIS A 23 0.95 -8.93 9.74
C HIS A 23 1.76 -7.90 8.95
N LEU A 24 1.73 -7.91 7.62
CA LEU A 24 2.41 -6.89 6.81
C LEU A 24 1.85 -5.49 7.07
N GLN A 25 0.52 -5.32 7.06
CA GLN A 25 -0.10 -4.02 7.34
C GLN A 25 0.26 -3.50 8.73
N ARG A 26 0.27 -4.37 9.75
CA ARG A 26 0.71 -4.02 11.11
C ARG A 26 2.18 -3.62 11.15
N ARG A 27 3.06 -4.35 10.46
CA ARG A 27 4.50 -4.01 10.39
C ARG A 27 4.75 -2.68 9.69
N VAL A 28 4.05 -2.40 8.58
CA VAL A 28 4.12 -1.09 7.91
C VAL A 28 3.64 0.02 8.84
N THR A 29 2.53 -0.21 9.55
CA THR A 29 2.01 0.76 10.54
C THR A 29 3.04 1.03 11.64
N GLN A 30 3.64 -0.01 12.20
CA GLN A 30 4.67 0.13 13.23
C GLN A 30 5.88 0.90 12.71
N PHE A 31 6.38 0.57 11.52
CA PHE A 31 7.47 1.31 10.89
C PHE A 31 7.14 2.80 10.74
N LEU A 32 5.92 3.14 10.32
CA LEU A 32 5.50 4.53 10.14
C LEU A 32 5.48 5.29 11.48
N VAL A 33 4.99 4.67 12.55
CA VAL A 33 5.02 5.24 13.90
C VAL A 33 6.46 5.45 14.36
N ASP A 34 7.33 4.45 14.19
CA ASP A 34 8.73 4.52 14.60
C ASP A 34 9.50 5.59 13.81
N ALA A 35 9.31 5.65 12.49
CA ALA A 35 9.99 6.58 11.61
C ALA A 35 9.49 8.01 11.77
N PHE A 36 8.21 8.21 12.11
CA PHE A 36 7.55 9.50 12.15
C PHE A 36 6.71 9.69 13.44
N PRO A 37 7.33 9.70 14.64
CA PRO A 37 6.60 9.72 15.91
C PRO A 37 5.78 11.00 16.13
N GLU A 38 6.19 12.11 15.54
CA GLU A 38 5.48 13.40 15.58
C GLU A 38 4.39 13.54 14.50
N ASP A 39 4.17 12.48 13.69
CA ASP A 39 3.11 12.39 12.68
C ASP A 39 2.40 11.03 12.82
N PRO A 40 1.85 10.72 14.01
CA PRO A 40 1.68 9.34 14.44
C PRO A 40 0.62 8.54 13.64
N VAL A 41 -0.15 9.19 12.74
CA VAL A 41 -1.12 8.53 11.85
C VAL A 41 -1.12 9.20 10.47
N VAL A 42 0.07 9.29 9.88
CA VAL A 42 0.43 9.67 8.52
C VAL A 42 -0.69 10.21 7.63
N ARG A 43 -0.78 11.53 7.58
CA ARG A 43 -1.65 12.33 6.69
C ARG A 43 -1.96 11.57 5.38
N PRO A 44 -3.22 11.17 5.12
CA PRO A 44 -3.58 10.36 3.95
C PRO A 44 -3.04 10.93 2.63
N LYS A 45 -3.00 12.27 2.54
CA LYS A 45 -2.43 13.00 1.40
C LYS A 45 -0.94 12.69 1.16
N VAL A 46 -0.10 12.67 2.20
CA VAL A 46 1.33 12.33 2.10
C VAL A 46 1.49 10.86 1.70
N ARG A 47 0.61 9.98 2.20
CA ARG A 47 0.64 8.55 1.87
C ARG A 47 0.27 8.26 0.43
N VAL A 48 -0.74 8.94 -0.12
CA VAL A 48 -1.06 8.78 -1.54
C VAL A 48 0.07 9.31 -2.43
N TYR A 49 0.77 10.41 -2.07
CA TYR A 49 1.94 10.85 -2.83
C TYR A 49 3.09 9.85 -2.80
N ARG A 50 3.40 9.28 -1.62
CA ARG A 50 4.42 8.22 -1.52
C ARG A 50 4.03 6.99 -2.31
N PHE A 51 2.76 6.59 -2.27
CA PHE A 51 2.26 5.50 -3.11
C PHE A 51 2.42 5.82 -4.61
N LEU A 52 2.06 7.03 -5.05
CA LEU A 52 2.23 7.46 -6.44
C LEU A 52 3.70 7.41 -6.89
N GLU A 53 4.62 7.85 -6.03
CA GLU A 53 6.07 7.77 -6.31
C GLU A 53 6.50 6.31 -6.55
N GLU A 54 6.19 5.39 -5.64
CA GLU A 54 6.54 3.97 -5.78
C GLU A 54 5.85 3.30 -6.99
N ALA A 55 4.58 3.64 -7.25
CA ALA A 55 3.86 3.12 -8.41
C ALA A 55 4.49 3.59 -9.73
N MET A 56 4.97 4.83 -9.78
CA MET A 56 5.71 5.36 -10.94
C MET A 56 7.09 4.73 -11.07
N GLU A 57 7.81 4.49 -9.97
CA GLU A 57 9.11 3.80 -9.98
C GLU A 57 8.96 2.35 -10.47
N LEU A 58 7.94 1.62 -10.02
CA LEU A 58 7.64 0.28 -10.54
C LEU A 58 7.29 0.31 -12.03
N ALA A 59 6.42 1.25 -12.46
CA ALA A 59 6.08 1.39 -13.87
C ALA A 59 7.32 1.70 -14.73
N GLN A 60 8.20 2.60 -14.25
CA GLN A 60 9.47 2.92 -14.91
C GLN A 60 10.36 1.67 -15.01
N ALA A 61 10.50 0.89 -13.94
CA ALA A 61 11.28 -0.34 -13.93
C ALA A 61 10.74 -1.38 -14.93
N MET A 62 9.44 -1.37 -15.21
CA MET A 62 8.78 -2.21 -16.22
C MET A 62 8.81 -1.61 -17.63
N GLY A 63 9.56 -0.53 -17.86
CA GLY A 63 9.73 0.08 -19.19
C GLY A 63 8.63 1.05 -19.61
N VAL A 64 7.74 1.47 -18.69
CA VAL A 64 6.76 2.53 -18.98
C VAL A 64 7.51 3.86 -19.14
N THR A 65 7.37 4.46 -20.31
CA THR A 65 7.95 5.77 -20.59
C THR A 65 7.20 6.88 -19.86
N ARG A 66 7.89 8.00 -19.60
CA ARG A 66 7.29 9.23 -19.07
C ARG A 66 6.06 9.68 -19.87
N TRP A 67 6.09 9.55 -21.20
CA TRP A 67 4.98 9.93 -22.07
C TRP A 67 3.77 9.00 -21.92
N GLN A 68 3.98 7.68 -21.77
CA GLN A 68 2.90 6.74 -21.48
C GLN A 68 2.26 7.00 -20.12
N ALA A 69 3.07 7.22 -19.07
CA ALA A 69 2.58 7.58 -17.75
C ALA A 69 1.77 8.90 -17.78
N PHE A 70 2.26 9.91 -18.51
CA PHE A 70 1.56 11.18 -18.69
C PHE A 70 0.21 11.03 -19.40
N LYS A 71 0.13 10.19 -20.45
CA LYS A 71 -1.16 9.89 -21.11
C LYS A 71 -2.15 9.21 -20.16
N LEU A 72 -1.66 8.29 -19.32
CA LEU A 72 -2.50 7.61 -18.33
C LEU A 72 -3.03 8.58 -17.26
N LEU A 73 -2.21 9.55 -16.84
CA LEU A 73 -2.62 10.62 -15.94
C LEU A 73 -3.84 11.36 -16.49
N TRP A 74 -3.79 11.84 -17.73
CA TRP A 74 -4.93 12.51 -18.36
C TRP A 74 -6.17 11.63 -18.46
N TYR A 75 -5.99 10.35 -18.80
CA TYR A 75 -7.10 9.41 -18.90
C TYR A 75 -7.78 9.13 -17.55
N VAL A 76 -7.02 9.06 -16.46
CA VAL A 76 -7.58 8.84 -15.11
C VAL A 76 -8.23 10.12 -14.57
N PHE A 77 -7.54 11.25 -14.64
CA PHE A 77 -8.03 12.53 -14.09
C PHE A 77 -9.11 13.20 -14.97
N GLY A 78 -9.36 12.69 -16.18
CA GLY A 78 -10.49 13.09 -17.02
C GLY A 78 -11.82 12.39 -16.67
N ARG A 79 -11.82 11.45 -15.72
CA ARG A 79 -13.04 10.73 -15.27
C ARG A 79 -13.58 11.32 -13.96
N PRO A 80 -14.87 11.09 -13.63
CA PRO A 80 -15.41 11.44 -12.32
C PRO A 80 -14.61 10.79 -11.19
N VAL A 81 -14.52 11.48 -10.06
CA VAL A 81 -13.84 10.96 -8.86
C VAL A 81 -14.58 9.72 -8.35
N GLY A 82 -13.83 8.62 -8.14
CA GLY A 82 -14.35 7.36 -7.61
C GLY A 82 -14.43 7.28 -6.09
N ASP A 83 -15.04 6.21 -5.57
CA ASP A 83 -15.05 5.90 -4.15
C ASP A 83 -13.69 5.36 -3.68
N VAL A 84 -13.19 5.89 -2.57
CA VAL A 84 -11.84 5.58 -2.07
C VAL A 84 -11.64 4.08 -1.79
N LYS A 85 -12.64 3.38 -1.24
CA LYS A 85 -12.51 1.95 -0.91
C LYS A 85 -12.48 1.11 -2.17
N GLN A 86 -13.31 1.48 -3.16
CA GLN A 86 -13.31 0.83 -4.46
C GLN A 86 -11.97 1.02 -5.18
N GLU A 87 -11.44 2.24 -5.23
CA GLU A 87 -10.16 2.52 -5.89
C GLU A 87 -8.97 1.86 -5.18
N LEU A 88 -9.01 1.76 -3.85
CA LEU A 88 -8.03 0.99 -3.09
C LEU A 88 -8.07 -0.49 -3.48
N GLY A 89 -9.26 -1.08 -3.59
CA GLY A 89 -9.44 -2.46 -4.04
C GLY A 89 -8.92 -2.70 -5.46
N GLY A 90 -9.24 -1.80 -6.40
CA GLY A 90 -8.73 -1.86 -7.78
C GLY A 90 -7.21 -1.71 -7.85
N THR A 91 -6.64 -0.84 -7.02
CA THR A 91 -5.18 -0.68 -6.90
C THR A 91 -4.50 -1.97 -6.43
N VAL A 92 -5.01 -2.61 -5.37
CA VAL A 92 -4.45 -3.89 -4.88
C VAL A 92 -4.61 -4.99 -5.94
N PHE A 93 -5.79 -5.09 -6.57
CA PHE A 93 -6.05 -6.08 -7.62
C PHE A 93 -5.06 -5.97 -8.78
N THR A 94 -4.86 -4.75 -9.30
CA THR A 94 -3.93 -4.53 -10.42
C THR A 94 -2.48 -4.78 -10.02
N LEU A 95 -2.06 -4.38 -8.81
CA LEU A 95 -0.72 -4.63 -8.32
C LEU A 95 -0.42 -6.12 -8.11
N VAL A 96 -1.41 -6.91 -7.64
CA VAL A 96 -1.30 -8.38 -7.59
C VAL A 96 -1.17 -8.96 -9.00
N GLY A 97 -1.90 -8.43 -9.99
CA GLY A 97 -1.75 -8.83 -11.39
C GLY A 97 -0.33 -8.60 -11.92
N VAL A 98 0.28 -7.45 -11.58
CA VAL A 98 1.69 -7.15 -11.89
C VAL A 98 2.62 -8.16 -11.21
N ALA A 99 2.46 -8.39 -9.90
CA ALA A 99 3.30 -9.34 -9.16
C ALA A 99 3.24 -10.75 -9.75
N ASN A 100 2.04 -11.22 -10.11
CA ASN A 100 1.81 -12.50 -10.76
C ASN A 100 2.51 -12.57 -12.13
N SER A 101 2.47 -11.50 -12.93
CA SER A 101 3.16 -11.45 -14.23
C SER A 101 4.69 -11.51 -14.10
N LEU A 102 5.22 -11.08 -12.97
CA LEU A 102 6.65 -11.14 -12.63
C LEU A 102 7.03 -12.45 -11.93
N GLY A 103 6.08 -13.31 -11.57
CA GLY A 103 6.34 -14.51 -10.78
C GLY A 103 6.80 -14.21 -9.35
N THR A 104 6.38 -13.07 -8.79
CA THR A 104 6.84 -12.58 -7.47
C THR A 104 5.73 -12.66 -6.42
N ASN A 105 6.12 -12.90 -5.16
CA ASN A 105 5.18 -12.86 -4.03
C ASN A 105 5.19 -11.46 -3.41
N ILE A 106 4.14 -10.69 -3.66
CA ILE A 106 4.01 -9.31 -3.18
C ILE A 106 4.09 -9.16 -1.66
N ILE A 107 3.58 -10.12 -0.88
CA ILE A 107 3.62 -10.05 0.58
C ILE A 107 5.06 -10.24 1.08
N ARG A 108 5.81 -11.15 0.45
CA ARG A 108 7.24 -11.35 0.73
C ARG A 108 8.05 -10.09 0.39
N GLU A 109 7.86 -9.51 -0.79
CA GLU A 109 8.56 -8.28 -1.19
C GLU A 109 8.20 -7.09 -0.29
N GLY A 110 6.94 -7.02 0.15
CA GLY A 110 6.50 -6.03 1.13
C GLY A 110 7.22 -6.17 2.48
N HIS A 111 7.39 -7.39 2.99
CA HIS A 111 8.16 -7.63 4.21
C HIS A 111 9.64 -7.24 4.07
N ALA A 112 10.28 -7.63 2.97
CA ALA A 112 11.67 -7.25 2.68
C ALA A 112 11.82 -5.72 2.61
N SER A 113 10.86 -5.02 1.99
CA SER A 113 10.85 -3.55 1.91
C SER A 113 10.78 -2.90 3.30
N VAL A 114 10.02 -3.47 4.24
CA VAL A 114 9.98 -2.99 5.63
C VAL A 114 11.34 -3.17 6.30
N ASP A 115 11.99 -4.33 6.13
CA ASP A 115 13.31 -4.60 6.71
C ASP A 115 14.37 -3.62 6.17
N GLU A 116 14.38 -3.38 4.87
CA GLU A 116 15.26 -2.37 4.25
C GLU A 116 14.96 -0.94 4.71
N ALA A 117 13.68 -0.62 4.96
CA ALA A 117 13.28 0.69 5.43
C ALA A 117 13.79 0.94 6.86
N TYR A 118 13.72 -0.07 7.75
CA TYR A 118 14.34 -0.01 9.07
C TYR A 118 15.86 0.17 8.99
N GLY A 119 16.53 -0.54 8.08
CA GLY A 119 17.98 -0.36 7.84
C GLY A 119 18.37 1.05 7.36
N ARG A 120 17.39 1.85 6.91
CA ARG A 120 17.58 3.23 6.42
C ARG A 120 16.83 4.28 7.26
N ILE A 121 16.32 3.92 8.44
CA ILE A 121 15.36 4.74 9.19
C ILE A 121 15.89 6.15 9.50
N ASP A 122 17.17 6.29 9.84
CA ASP A 122 17.77 7.60 10.15
C ASP A 122 17.88 8.50 8.91
N LYS A 123 18.21 7.91 7.75
CA LYS A 123 18.23 8.64 6.47
C LYS A 123 16.81 9.09 6.09
N ILE A 124 15.82 8.24 6.31
CA ILE A 124 14.40 8.53 6.05
C ILE A 124 13.94 9.69 6.95
N ARG A 125 14.26 9.65 8.25
CA ARG A 125 13.97 10.72 9.22
C ARG A 125 14.62 12.04 8.81
N ALA A 126 15.91 12.02 8.44
CA ALA A 126 16.64 13.21 8.01
C ALA A 126 16.00 13.84 6.76
N LYS A 127 15.69 13.03 5.74
CA LYS A 127 15.05 13.50 4.50
C LYS A 127 13.64 14.05 4.76
N SER A 128 12.90 13.49 5.72
CA SER A 128 11.56 13.98 6.07
C SER A 128 11.57 15.42 6.60
N LYS A 129 12.61 15.80 7.37
CA LYS A 129 12.73 17.16 7.94
C LYS A 129 12.93 18.25 6.88
N THR A 130 13.44 17.89 5.69
CA THR A 130 13.77 18.84 4.62
C THR A 130 12.73 18.87 3.50
N LYS A 131 11.74 17.98 3.51
CA LYS A 131 10.68 17.96 2.50
C LYS A 131 9.74 19.18 2.69
N PRO A 132 9.36 19.88 1.61
CA PRO A 132 8.33 20.91 1.68
C PRO A 132 7.05 20.34 2.28
N ARG A 133 6.39 21.07 3.20
CA ARG A 133 5.09 20.66 3.78
C ARG A 133 3.94 20.64 2.76
N ALA A 134 4.20 20.99 1.50
CA ALA A 134 3.21 21.03 0.44
C ALA A 134 2.74 19.63 0.01
N TRP A 135 3.53 18.58 0.25
CA TRP A 135 3.17 17.17 0.05
C TRP A 135 4.10 16.19 0.77
#